data_AF-A0A351EQ42-F1
#
_entry.id   AF-A0A351EQ42-F1
#
_cell.length_a   1.000
_cell.length_b   1.000
_cell.length_c   1.000
_cell.angle_alpha   90.00
_cell.angle_beta   90.00
_cell.angle_gamma   90.00
#
_symmetry.space_group_name_H-M   'P 1'
#
loop_
_entity.id
_entity.type
_entity.pdbx_description
1 polymer ?
#
loop_
_entity_poly.entity_id
_entity_poly.type
_entity_poly.pdbx_seq_one_letter_code
_entity_poly.pdbx_strand_id
1 'polypeptide(L)'
;MSETKIDHVSIGVLGVLTICAYGSWYYSFGVLLEPIRSDTGWSESTLASSFSAGTVLIGMSALFGGRMLDRVGHRPVFLLGGVVGTTGLVTASTATHVALFFVGAAIGLAAFGSLGFYHVTMTTAVRLNPDQPTLAIAVLTIWGALASAIFLPGSDWLQSELGWRVAVRVLACVTGLAFLTAAAVLPATEAVAPTARPSVRQVLASTVSAPAPRLFTIAVGFGGLAMSTMLVFQVPVMTAAGLGSATAASMAGLRGFCQLGGRIPLSPLVNWLGRDRALILAFAAMTIGGVLLSAAGNMPIAVAFAIVAGFGIGAFSPLQGMKGEELFERDQLGATMGVYGAVLLLVGSPGPIIGGVILERTGEARWVTLIVIGAATIALTATVLLARLSRSGPTTHPERATSTG
;
A
#
# COMPACT_ATOMS: atom_id res chain seq x y z
N MET A 1 -27.06 15.61 -18.80
CA MET A 1 -25.76 15.38 -18.14
C MET A 1 -25.28 14.01 -18.60
N SER A 2 -24.34 13.93 -19.54
CA SER A 2 -23.75 12.64 -19.88
C SER A 2 -23.04 12.10 -18.64
N GLU A 3 -23.37 10.89 -18.19
CA GLU A 3 -22.57 10.19 -17.20
C GLU A 3 -21.12 10.18 -17.68
N THR A 4 -20.25 10.95 -17.02
CA THR A 4 -18.84 11.02 -17.37
C THR A 4 -18.21 9.68 -16.99
N LYS A 5 -18.21 8.71 -17.91
CA LYS A 5 -17.76 7.35 -17.62
C LYS A 5 -16.25 7.32 -17.35
N ILE A 6 -15.87 6.53 -16.37
CA ILE A 6 -14.46 6.24 -16.08
C ILE A 6 -13.87 5.45 -17.25
N ASP A 7 -12.60 5.68 -17.57
CA ASP A 7 -11.86 4.86 -18.51
C ASP A 7 -11.54 3.50 -17.86
N HIS A 8 -12.47 2.56 -18.05
CA HIS A 8 -12.37 1.19 -17.55
C HIS A 8 -11.17 0.43 -18.14
N VAL A 9 -10.74 0.76 -19.36
CA VAL A 9 -9.59 0.10 -20.00
C VAL A 9 -8.32 0.52 -19.30
N SER A 10 -8.10 1.83 -19.13
CA SER A 10 -6.93 2.35 -18.43
C SER A 10 -6.86 1.88 -16.98
N ILE A 11 -8.00 1.87 -16.27
CA ILE A 11 -8.05 1.34 -14.89
C ILE A 11 -7.79 -0.16 -14.86
N GLY A 12 -8.32 -0.94 -15.80
CA GLY A 12 -8.05 -2.38 -15.89
C GLY A 12 -6.56 -2.67 -16.09
N VAL A 13 -5.91 -1.95 -17.00
CA VAL A 13 -4.47 -2.06 -17.25
C VAL A 13 -3.65 -1.68 -16.01
N LEU A 14 -3.98 -0.56 -15.34
CA LEU A 14 -3.34 -0.17 -14.09
C LEU A 14 -3.62 -1.14 -12.94
N GLY A 15 -4.81 -1.75 -12.93
CA GLY A 15 -5.23 -2.77 -11.97
C GLY A 15 -4.39 -4.03 -12.10
N VAL A 16 -4.25 -4.57 -13.32
CA VAL A 16 -3.38 -5.72 -13.61
C VAL A 16 -1.93 -5.40 -13.24
N LEU A 17 -1.41 -4.24 -13.63
CA LEU A 17 -0.08 -3.77 -13.23
C LEU A 17 0.09 -3.79 -11.70
N THR A 18 -0.89 -3.23 -10.97
CA THR A 18 -0.86 -3.16 -9.50
C THR A 18 -0.87 -4.56 -8.88
N ILE A 19 -1.71 -5.47 -9.39
CA ILE A 19 -1.76 -6.87 -8.93
C ILE A 19 -0.39 -7.53 -9.11
N CYS A 20 0.21 -7.41 -10.29
CA CYS A 20 1.51 -8.03 -10.58
C CYS A 20 2.66 -7.42 -9.77
N ALA A 21 2.67 -6.09 -9.59
CA ALA A 21 3.69 -5.39 -8.82
C ALA A 21 3.72 -5.84 -7.34
N TYR A 22 2.55 -5.91 -6.69
CA TYR A 22 2.45 -6.44 -5.32
C TYR A 22 2.62 -7.97 -5.26
N GLY A 23 2.11 -8.68 -6.26
CA GLY A 23 2.11 -10.13 -6.29
C GLY A 23 3.50 -10.76 -6.43
N SER A 24 4.26 -10.32 -7.42
CA SER A 24 5.46 -11.02 -7.91
C SER A 24 6.51 -11.37 -6.87
N TRP A 25 7.05 -10.38 -6.15
CA TRP A 25 8.07 -10.63 -5.14
C TRP A 25 7.65 -10.15 -3.75
N TYR A 26 6.86 -9.07 -3.67
CA TYR A 26 6.44 -8.53 -2.38
C TYR A 26 5.58 -9.52 -1.58
N TYR A 27 4.64 -10.22 -2.22
CA TYR A 27 3.86 -11.29 -1.57
C TYR A 27 4.47 -12.68 -1.71
N SER A 28 4.94 -13.07 -2.88
CA SER A 28 5.44 -14.44 -3.10
C SER A 28 6.78 -14.74 -2.41
N PHE A 29 7.54 -13.73 -1.94
CA PHE A 29 8.81 -13.98 -1.23
C PHE A 29 8.63 -14.91 -0.02
N GLY A 30 7.58 -14.71 0.79
CA GLY A 30 7.33 -15.54 1.96
C GLY A 30 7.06 -17.01 1.62
N VAL A 31 6.37 -17.27 0.50
CA VAL A 31 6.10 -18.62 -0.02
C VAL A 31 7.37 -19.28 -0.53
N LEU A 32 8.24 -18.50 -1.17
CA LEU A 32 9.48 -18.97 -1.80
C LEU A 32 10.67 -19.05 -0.86
N LEU A 33 10.58 -18.49 0.35
CA LEU A 33 11.68 -18.41 1.32
C LEU A 33 12.26 -19.79 1.67
N GLU A 34 11.40 -20.73 2.08
CA GLU A 34 11.84 -22.08 2.47
C GLU A 34 12.36 -22.89 1.26
N PRO A 35 11.69 -22.90 0.10
CA PRO A 35 12.25 -23.49 -1.12
C PRO A 35 13.63 -22.95 -1.52
N ILE A 36 13.86 -21.63 -1.40
CA ILE A 36 15.18 -21.03 -1.69
C ILE A 36 16.21 -21.49 -0.65
N ARG A 37 15.87 -21.44 0.64
CA ARG A 37 16.76 -21.83 1.74
C ARG A 37 17.21 -23.29 1.62
N SER A 38 16.26 -24.18 1.40
CA SER A 38 16.50 -25.63 1.30
C SER A 38 17.36 -26.01 0.08
N ASP A 39 17.15 -25.36 -1.07
CA ASP A 39 17.92 -25.62 -2.29
C ASP A 39 19.32 -24.99 -2.27
N THR A 40 19.47 -23.78 -1.74
CA THR A 40 20.74 -23.03 -1.80
C THR A 40 21.62 -23.18 -0.56
N GLY A 41 21.03 -23.59 0.58
CA GLY A 41 21.68 -23.58 1.89
C GLY A 41 21.96 -22.17 2.44
N TRP A 42 21.51 -21.10 1.77
CA TRP A 42 21.69 -19.74 2.27
C TRP A 42 20.86 -19.51 3.52
N SER A 43 21.43 -18.79 4.50
CA SER A 43 20.73 -18.53 5.76
C SER A 43 19.45 -17.71 5.55
N GLU A 44 18.41 -18.04 6.31
CA GLU A 44 17.13 -17.33 6.30
C GLU A 44 17.30 -15.83 6.59
N SER A 45 18.17 -15.49 7.54
CA SER A 45 18.53 -14.10 7.86
C SER A 45 19.07 -13.34 6.65
N THR A 46 19.92 -13.97 5.82
CA THR A 46 20.46 -13.32 4.61
C THR A 46 19.38 -13.11 3.56
N LEU A 47 18.50 -14.10 3.36
CA LEU A 47 17.37 -14.00 2.44
C LEU A 47 16.39 -12.89 2.88
N ALA A 48 15.98 -12.89 4.15
CA ALA A 48 15.10 -11.87 4.72
C ALA A 48 15.73 -10.47 4.68
N SER A 49 17.04 -10.37 4.85
CA SER A 49 17.78 -9.11 4.71
C SER A 49 17.73 -8.56 3.27
N SER A 50 17.73 -9.43 2.25
CA SER A 50 17.59 -8.99 0.85
C SER A 50 16.21 -8.38 0.57
N PHE A 51 15.16 -8.99 1.11
CA PHE A 51 13.79 -8.48 1.02
C PHE A 51 13.68 -7.14 1.76
N SER A 52 14.24 -7.05 2.98
CA SER A 52 14.25 -5.83 3.78
C SER A 52 15.02 -4.69 3.11
N ALA A 53 16.15 -4.99 2.48
CA ALA A 53 16.88 -4.02 1.66
C ALA A 53 16.01 -3.51 0.50
N GLY A 54 15.31 -4.42 -0.20
CA GLY A 54 14.37 -4.05 -1.24
C GLY A 54 13.23 -3.15 -0.76
N THR A 55 12.61 -3.43 0.40
CA THR A 55 11.52 -2.59 0.94
C THR A 55 12.01 -1.21 1.40
N VAL A 56 13.21 -1.12 1.97
CA VAL A 56 13.86 0.17 2.26
C VAL A 56 14.11 0.95 0.97
N LEU A 57 14.62 0.29 -0.07
CA LEU A 57 14.81 0.91 -1.38
C LEU A 57 13.48 1.37 -2.00
N ILE A 58 12.37 0.64 -1.82
CA ILE A 58 11.03 1.12 -2.21
C ILE A 58 10.72 2.43 -1.49
N GLY A 59 10.85 2.48 -0.17
CA GLY A 59 10.55 3.68 0.63
C GLY A 59 11.40 4.89 0.22
N MET A 60 12.70 4.69 0.03
CA MET A 60 13.62 5.73 -0.44
C MET A 60 13.31 6.18 -1.88
N SER A 61 12.92 5.24 -2.75
CA SER A 61 12.69 5.49 -4.17
C SER A 61 11.26 5.95 -4.50
N ALA A 62 10.30 5.79 -3.59
CA ALA A 62 8.89 6.13 -3.81
C ALA A 62 8.69 7.60 -4.20
N LEU A 63 9.46 8.49 -3.56
CA LEU A 63 9.48 9.91 -3.90
C LEU A 63 10.01 10.16 -5.34
N PHE A 64 11.06 9.44 -5.73
CA PHE A 64 11.63 9.55 -7.07
C PHE A 64 10.66 9.02 -8.13
N GLY A 65 9.98 7.90 -7.86
CA GLY A 65 8.94 7.35 -8.73
C GLY A 65 7.80 8.33 -8.98
N GLY A 66 7.28 8.94 -7.91
CA GLY A 66 6.25 10.00 -7.99
C GLY A 66 6.72 11.21 -8.79
N ARG A 67 7.94 11.70 -8.54
CA ARG A 67 8.51 12.84 -9.30
C ARG A 67 8.79 12.52 -10.76
N MET A 68 9.24 11.30 -11.06
CA MET A 68 9.47 10.85 -12.42
C MET A 68 8.14 10.80 -13.17
N LEU A 69 7.09 10.27 -12.53
CA LEU A 69 5.72 10.29 -13.04
C LEU A 69 5.24 11.72 -13.33
N ASP A 70 5.54 12.67 -12.44
CA ASP A 70 5.24 14.09 -12.64
C ASP A 70 6.07 14.72 -13.77
N ARG A 71 7.32 14.28 -13.94
CA ARG A 71 8.27 14.90 -14.88
C ARG A 71 8.07 14.48 -16.32
N VAL A 72 7.98 13.18 -16.55
CA VAL A 72 8.04 12.56 -17.88
C VAL A 72 6.80 11.74 -18.21
N GLY A 73 5.78 11.79 -17.33
CA GLY A 73 4.58 10.96 -17.46
C GLY A 73 4.80 9.51 -17.04
N HIS A 74 3.76 8.70 -17.21
CA HIS A 74 3.73 7.32 -16.73
C HIS A 74 4.52 6.35 -17.64
N ARG A 75 4.64 6.64 -18.94
CA ARG A 75 5.27 5.71 -19.90
C ARG A 75 6.75 5.41 -19.58
N PRO A 76 7.64 6.39 -19.37
CA PRO A 76 9.04 6.09 -19.00
C PRO A 76 9.17 5.44 -17.62
N VAL A 77 8.28 5.79 -16.69
CA VAL A 77 8.21 5.19 -15.34
C VAL A 77 7.94 3.70 -15.45
N PHE A 78 6.93 3.32 -16.24
CA PHE A 78 6.58 1.91 -16.39
C PHE A 78 7.59 1.12 -17.24
N LEU A 79 8.20 1.73 -18.26
CA LEU A 79 9.31 1.09 -18.99
C LEU A 79 10.50 0.79 -18.06
N LEU A 80 10.91 1.77 -17.25
CA LEU A 80 12.02 1.60 -16.32
C LEU A 80 11.70 0.51 -15.28
N GLY A 81 10.50 0.54 -14.68
CA GLY A 81 10.06 -0.45 -13.70
C GLY A 81 10.00 -1.87 -14.28
N GLY A 82 9.45 -2.00 -15.49
CA GLY A 82 9.38 -3.28 -16.19
C GLY A 82 10.77 -3.85 -16.48
N VAL A 83 11.68 -3.06 -17.05
CA VAL A 83 13.02 -3.53 -17.43
C VAL A 83 13.89 -3.81 -16.20
N VAL A 84 14.01 -2.86 -15.27
CA VAL A 84 14.89 -3.00 -14.10
C VAL A 84 14.37 -4.07 -13.15
N GLY A 85 13.05 -4.08 -12.89
CA GLY A 85 12.42 -5.06 -12.01
C GLY A 85 12.56 -6.50 -12.52
N THR A 86 12.27 -6.70 -13.81
CA THR A 86 12.40 -8.04 -14.44
C THR A 86 13.85 -8.49 -14.45
N THR A 87 14.77 -7.62 -14.86
CA THR A 87 16.21 -7.95 -14.91
C THR A 87 16.73 -8.31 -13.53
N GLY A 88 16.35 -7.55 -12.49
CA GLY A 88 16.75 -7.83 -11.10
C GLY A 88 16.29 -9.20 -10.62
N LEU A 89 15.00 -9.52 -10.75
CA LEU A 89 14.48 -10.81 -10.29
C LEU A 89 14.93 -11.99 -11.15
N VAL A 90 15.07 -11.82 -12.47
CA VAL A 90 15.65 -12.86 -13.34
C VAL A 90 17.10 -13.13 -12.93
N THR A 91 17.89 -12.08 -12.69
CA THR A 91 19.27 -12.23 -12.19
C THR A 91 19.30 -12.98 -10.86
N ALA A 92 18.41 -12.64 -9.92
CA ALA A 92 18.30 -13.34 -8.64
C ALA A 92 17.95 -14.82 -8.82
N SER A 93 17.03 -15.15 -9.73
CA SER A 93 16.61 -16.53 -9.99
C SER A 93 17.72 -17.42 -10.57
N THR A 94 18.70 -16.82 -11.26
CA THR A 94 19.85 -17.52 -11.86
C THR A 94 21.09 -17.48 -10.98
N ALA A 95 21.03 -16.81 -9.83
CA ALA A 95 22.18 -16.61 -8.97
C ALA A 95 22.62 -17.93 -8.33
N THR A 96 23.93 -18.20 -8.43
CA THR A 96 24.62 -19.28 -7.71
C THR A 96 25.33 -18.78 -6.45
N HIS A 97 25.49 -17.45 -6.32
CA HIS A 97 26.10 -16.79 -5.17
C HIS A 97 25.11 -15.87 -4.48
N VAL A 98 25.13 -15.90 -3.14
CA VAL A 98 24.18 -15.16 -2.30
C VAL A 98 24.22 -13.65 -2.52
N ALA A 99 25.39 -13.08 -2.80
CA ALA A 99 25.52 -11.64 -3.06
C ALA A 99 24.77 -11.21 -4.34
N LEU A 100 24.84 -12.03 -5.40
CA LEU A 100 24.13 -11.75 -6.66
C LEU A 100 22.62 -11.90 -6.48
N PHE A 101 22.19 -12.94 -5.75
CA PHE A 101 20.79 -13.09 -5.35
C PHE A 101 20.32 -11.88 -4.57
N PHE A 102 21.07 -11.46 -3.55
CA PHE A 102 20.71 -10.36 -2.67
C PHE A 102 20.49 -9.07 -3.46
N VAL A 103 21.46 -8.69 -4.29
CA VAL A 103 21.39 -7.46 -5.09
C VAL A 103 20.26 -7.55 -6.12
N GLY A 104 20.13 -8.67 -6.83
CA GLY A 104 19.07 -8.87 -7.83
C GLY A 104 17.67 -8.82 -7.21
N ALA A 105 17.46 -9.51 -6.09
CA ALA A 105 16.19 -9.56 -5.38
C ALA A 105 15.81 -8.18 -4.82
N ALA A 106 16.77 -7.48 -4.20
CA ALA A 106 16.54 -6.15 -3.64
C ALA A 106 16.22 -5.11 -4.74
N ILE A 107 16.99 -5.07 -5.84
CA ILE A 107 16.75 -4.15 -6.96
C ILE A 107 15.45 -4.49 -7.68
N GLY A 108 15.19 -5.78 -7.90
CA GLY A 108 13.97 -6.27 -8.55
C GLY A 108 12.71 -5.82 -7.80
N LEU A 109 12.71 -6.06 -6.48
CA LEU A 109 11.66 -5.60 -5.58
C LEU A 109 11.53 -4.08 -5.56
N ALA A 110 12.65 -3.37 -5.45
CA ALA A 110 12.69 -1.92 -5.41
C ALA A 110 12.08 -1.29 -6.67
N ALA A 111 12.43 -1.79 -7.85
CA ALA A 111 11.93 -1.25 -9.11
C ALA A 111 10.43 -1.50 -9.29
N PHE A 112 9.96 -2.73 -9.07
CA PHE A 112 8.52 -3.02 -9.15
C PHE A 112 7.71 -2.28 -8.09
N GLY A 113 8.23 -2.18 -6.86
CA GLY A 113 7.53 -1.48 -5.78
C GLY A 113 7.50 0.04 -5.98
N SER A 114 8.64 0.67 -6.23
CA SER A 114 8.72 2.14 -6.34
C SER A 114 8.04 2.71 -7.58
N LEU A 115 7.84 1.90 -8.62
CA LEU A 115 7.27 2.32 -9.91
C LEU A 115 5.91 1.68 -10.23
N GLY A 116 5.41 0.74 -9.41
CA GLY A 116 4.14 0.03 -9.64
C GLY A 116 3.18 -0.03 -8.44
N PHE A 117 3.56 0.46 -7.26
CA PHE A 117 2.65 0.54 -6.11
C PHE A 117 1.68 1.72 -6.21
N TYR A 118 0.75 1.78 -5.25
CA TYR A 118 -0.37 2.71 -5.25
C TYR A 118 0.03 4.18 -5.40
N HIS A 119 1.19 4.63 -4.90
CA HIS A 119 1.62 6.02 -5.07
C HIS A 119 1.83 6.42 -6.54
N VAL A 120 2.18 5.46 -7.41
CA VAL A 120 2.27 5.68 -8.87
C VAL A 120 0.95 5.34 -9.57
N THR A 121 0.36 4.18 -9.26
CA THR A 121 -0.81 3.70 -10.02
C THR A 121 -2.09 4.47 -9.69
N MET A 122 -2.31 4.89 -8.43
CA MET A 122 -3.43 5.78 -8.09
C MET A 122 -3.26 7.15 -8.72
N THR A 123 -2.06 7.73 -8.65
CA THR A 123 -1.77 9.03 -9.28
C THR A 123 -2.03 8.98 -10.78
N THR A 124 -1.62 7.90 -11.45
CA THR A 124 -1.89 7.70 -12.88
C THR A 124 -3.38 7.53 -13.14
N ALA A 125 -4.10 6.74 -12.33
CA ALA A 125 -5.53 6.54 -12.47
C ALA A 125 -6.32 7.85 -12.32
N VAL A 126 -5.95 8.71 -11.36
CA VAL A 126 -6.52 10.05 -11.17
C VAL A 126 -6.30 10.94 -12.39
N ARG A 127 -5.09 10.93 -12.94
CA ARG A 127 -4.75 11.75 -14.12
C ARG A 127 -5.50 11.32 -15.39
N LEU A 128 -5.73 10.02 -15.55
CA LEU A 128 -6.48 9.48 -16.68
C LEU A 128 -8.00 9.64 -16.50
N ASN A 129 -8.47 9.93 -15.28
CA ASN A 129 -9.89 10.06 -14.95
C ASN A 129 -10.17 11.35 -14.16
N PRO A 130 -9.90 12.54 -14.75
CA PRO A 130 -9.96 13.81 -14.04
C PRO A 130 -11.37 14.18 -13.55
N ASP A 131 -12.40 13.63 -14.18
CA ASP A 131 -13.80 13.88 -13.86
C ASP A 131 -14.31 13.01 -12.69
N GLN A 132 -13.69 11.85 -12.47
CA GLN A 132 -14.08 10.89 -11.42
C GLN A 132 -12.87 10.31 -10.66
N PRO A 133 -11.98 11.14 -10.07
CA PRO A 133 -10.72 10.67 -9.48
C PRO A 133 -10.95 9.76 -8.27
N THR A 134 -11.95 10.08 -7.43
CA THR A 134 -12.35 9.25 -6.28
C THR A 134 -12.79 7.85 -6.74
N LEU A 135 -13.62 7.75 -7.78
CA LEU A 135 -14.09 6.46 -8.26
C LEU A 135 -12.94 5.68 -8.93
N ALA A 136 -12.04 6.35 -9.64
CA ALA A 136 -10.86 5.73 -10.23
C ALA A 136 -9.94 5.09 -9.17
N ILE A 137 -9.67 5.79 -8.06
CA ILE A 137 -8.92 5.23 -6.92
C ILE A 137 -9.66 4.02 -6.33
N ALA A 138 -10.97 4.14 -6.11
CA ALA A 138 -11.77 3.07 -5.53
C ALA A 138 -11.71 1.80 -6.38
N VAL A 139 -12.00 1.90 -7.68
CA VAL A 139 -11.96 0.75 -8.60
C VAL A 139 -10.56 0.15 -8.69
N LEU A 140 -9.52 0.98 -8.85
CA LEU A 140 -8.12 0.50 -8.90
C LEU A 140 -7.74 -0.31 -7.65
N THR A 141 -8.17 0.14 -6.47
CA THR A 141 -7.81 -0.54 -5.23
C THR A 141 -8.55 -1.86 -5.04
N ILE A 142 -9.74 -2.03 -5.64
CA ILE A 142 -10.40 -3.34 -5.67
C ILE A 142 -9.52 -4.34 -6.44
N TRP A 143 -8.95 -3.95 -7.59
CA TRP A 143 -7.98 -4.78 -8.31
C TRP A 143 -6.80 -5.17 -7.42
N GLY A 144 -6.15 -4.19 -6.81
CA GLY A 144 -4.98 -4.47 -5.98
C GLY A 144 -5.27 -5.32 -4.74
N ALA A 145 -6.54 -5.48 -4.32
CA ALA A 145 -6.91 -6.41 -3.25
C ALA A 145 -6.80 -7.89 -3.69
N LEU A 146 -6.92 -8.14 -4.99
CA LEU A 146 -6.82 -9.49 -5.57
C LEU A 146 -5.38 -9.98 -5.70
N ALA A 147 -4.39 -9.10 -5.52
CA ALA A 147 -2.97 -9.42 -5.66
C ALA A 147 -2.55 -10.64 -4.83
N SER A 148 -2.80 -10.62 -3.51
CA SER A 148 -2.42 -11.74 -2.64
C SER A 148 -3.24 -13.00 -2.88
N ALA A 149 -4.53 -12.85 -3.24
CA ALA A 149 -5.42 -13.98 -3.52
C ALA A 149 -5.00 -14.77 -4.76
N ILE A 150 -4.39 -14.09 -5.75
CA ILE A 150 -3.89 -14.71 -6.98
C ILE A 150 -2.45 -15.22 -6.79
N PHE A 151 -1.55 -14.35 -6.31
CA PHE A 151 -0.12 -14.62 -6.37
C PHE A 151 0.39 -15.57 -5.28
N LEU A 152 -0.22 -15.62 -4.10
CA LEU A 152 0.21 -16.57 -3.06
C LEU A 152 0.00 -18.03 -3.51
N PRO A 153 -1.23 -18.49 -3.82
CA PRO A 153 -1.43 -19.86 -4.31
C PRO A 153 -0.75 -20.09 -5.66
N GLY A 154 -0.73 -19.09 -6.55
CA GLY A 154 -0.06 -19.20 -7.84
C GLY A 154 1.46 -19.42 -7.71
N SER A 155 2.12 -18.74 -6.75
CA SER A 155 3.55 -18.93 -6.51
C SER A 155 3.88 -20.25 -5.83
N ASP A 156 3.01 -20.75 -4.96
CA ASP A 156 3.16 -22.08 -4.35
C ASP A 156 3.02 -23.18 -5.41
N TRP A 157 2.00 -23.09 -6.26
CA TRP A 157 1.83 -24.03 -7.37
C TRP A 157 3.00 -23.99 -8.37
N LEU A 158 3.45 -22.78 -8.74
CA LEU A 158 4.61 -22.65 -9.64
C LEU A 158 5.88 -23.26 -9.02
N GLN A 159 6.10 -23.07 -7.72
CA GLN A 159 7.30 -23.60 -7.07
C GLN A 159 7.21 -25.12 -6.86
N SER A 160 6.04 -25.68 -6.57
CA SER A 160 5.87 -27.12 -6.40
C SER A 160 6.08 -27.90 -7.69
N GLU A 161 5.63 -27.36 -8.83
CA GLU A 161 5.71 -28.03 -10.14
C GLU A 161 7.04 -27.78 -10.86
N LEU A 162 7.57 -26.55 -10.80
CA LEU A 162 8.69 -26.11 -11.63
C LEU A 162 9.93 -25.69 -10.82
N GLY A 163 9.85 -25.68 -9.50
CA GLY A 163 10.89 -25.21 -8.61
C GLY A 163 10.96 -23.68 -8.50
N TRP A 164 11.58 -23.21 -7.42
CA TRP A 164 11.60 -21.78 -7.09
C TRP A 164 12.27 -20.91 -8.17
N ARG A 165 13.34 -21.38 -8.81
CA ARG A 165 14.05 -20.59 -9.83
C ARG A 165 13.18 -20.29 -11.05
N VAL A 166 12.38 -21.25 -11.49
CA VAL A 166 11.46 -21.05 -12.63
C VAL A 166 10.28 -20.20 -12.18
N ALA A 167 9.74 -20.45 -10.98
CA ALA A 167 8.69 -19.63 -10.40
C ALA A 167 9.07 -18.14 -10.37
N VAL A 168 10.26 -17.79 -9.87
CA VAL A 168 10.73 -16.39 -9.84
C VAL A 168 10.84 -15.78 -11.23
N ARG A 169 11.31 -16.53 -12.24
CA ARG A 169 11.38 -16.05 -13.63
C ARG A 169 10.00 -15.78 -14.21
N VAL A 170 9.05 -16.70 -14.00
CA VAL A 170 7.67 -16.52 -14.46
C VAL A 170 7.05 -15.29 -13.81
N LEU A 171 7.18 -15.14 -12.49
CA LEU A 171 6.67 -13.99 -11.75
C LEU A 171 7.31 -12.68 -12.23
N ALA A 172 8.62 -12.67 -12.48
CA ALA A 172 9.34 -11.51 -13.01
C ALA A 172 8.86 -11.13 -14.41
N CYS A 173 8.74 -12.09 -15.32
CA CYS A 173 8.32 -11.85 -16.71
C CYS A 173 6.85 -11.42 -16.79
N VAL A 174 5.95 -12.02 -16.01
CA VAL A 174 4.53 -11.63 -15.96
C VAL A 174 4.40 -10.18 -15.48
N THR A 175 5.12 -9.80 -14.42
CA THR A 175 5.11 -8.41 -13.95
C THR A 175 5.76 -7.47 -14.94
N GLY A 176 6.91 -7.83 -15.49
CA GLY A 176 7.56 -7.07 -16.57
C GLY A 176 6.62 -6.79 -17.73
N LEU A 177 5.90 -7.82 -18.19
CA LEU A 177 4.92 -7.68 -19.26
C LEU A 177 3.76 -6.75 -18.87
N ALA A 178 3.26 -6.82 -17.63
CA ALA A 178 2.22 -5.90 -17.16
C ALA A 178 2.71 -4.43 -17.17
N PHE A 179 3.95 -4.18 -16.74
CA PHE A 179 4.59 -2.86 -16.82
C PHE A 179 4.74 -2.37 -18.27
N LEU A 180 5.26 -3.23 -19.16
CA LEU A 180 5.44 -2.88 -20.58
C LEU A 180 4.09 -2.64 -21.28
N THR A 181 3.07 -3.44 -20.95
CA THR A 181 1.71 -3.28 -21.47
C THR A 181 1.11 -1.95 -21.00
N ALA A 182 1.26 -1.61 -19.71
CA ALA A 182 0.84 -0.31 -19.20
C ALA A 182 1.57 0.86 -19.89
N ALA A 183 2.86 0.72 -20.15
CA ALA A 183 3.63 1.74 -20.87
C ALA A 183 3.21 1.91 -22.34
N ALA A 184 2.72 0.84 -22.98
CA ALA A 184 2.36 0.82 -24.40
C ALA A 184 0.89 1.22 -24.66
N VAL A 185 -0.03 0.77 -23.80
CA VAL A 185 -1.49 0.86 -24.02
C VAL A 185 -2.10 2.09 -23.38
N LEU A 186 -1.57 2.56 -22.24
CA LEU A 186 -2.16 3.72 -21.57
C LEU A 186 -2.00 4.98 -22.44
N PRO A 187 -3.08 5.78 -22.58
CA PRO A 187 -3.03 6.98 -23.38
C PRO A 187 -2.03 7.96 -22.78
N ALA A 188 -1.21 8.57 -23.63
CA ALA A 188 -0.22 9.54 -23.20
C ALA A 188 -0.91 10.66 -22.43
N THR A 189 -0.60 10.76 -21.14
CA THR A 189 -0.99 11.92 -20.35
C THR A 189 0.05 12.98 -20.63
N GLU A 190 -0.36 14.16 -21.06
CA GLU A 190 0.58 15.28 -21.18
C GLU A 190 1.29 15.46 -19.84
N ALA A 191 2.63 15.45 -19.87
CA ALA A 191 3.40 15.87 -18.71
C ALA A 191 2.95 17.29 -18.39
N VAL A 192 2.47 17.53 -17.17
CA VAL A 192 2.04 18.88 -16.77
C VAL A 192 3.20 19.83 -17.06
N ALA A 193 2.94 20.85 -17.88
CA ALA A 193 3.91 21.86 -18.27
C ALA A 193 4.66 22.36 -17.02
N PRO A 194 5.98 22.56 -17.10
CA PRO A 194 6.80 22.83 -15.92
C PRO A 194 6.50 24.23 -15.37
N THR A 195 5.46 24.38 -14.57
CA THR A 195 5.45 25.39 -13.51
C THR A 195 6.60 25.04 -12.55
N ALA A 196 7.23 26.04 -11.92
CA ALA A 196 8.43 25.88 -11.10
C ALA A 196 8.26 24.75 -10.06
N ARG A 197 8.73 23.55 -10.40
CA ARG A 197 8.36 22.34 -9.68
C ARG A 197 9.02 22.36 -8.30
N PRO A 198 8.29 22.09 -7.21
CA PRO A 198 8.85 22.14 -5.88
C PRO A 198 9.98 21.10 -5.72
N SER A 199 11.07 21.52 -5.08
CA SER A 199 12.13 20.65 -4.59
C SER A 199 11.58 19.61 -3.60
N VAL A 200 12.31 18.51 -3.39
CA VAL A 200 11.97 17.51 -2.36
C VAL A 200 11.72 18.17 -1.01
N ARG A 201 12.57 19.15 -0.65
CA ARG A 201 12.42 19.93 0.57
C ARG A 201 11.11 20.71 0.62
N GLN A 202 10.67 21.29 -0.49
CA GLN A 202 9.41 22.02 -0.57
C GLN A 202 8.20 21.08 -0.44
N VAL A 203 8.20 19.91 -1.08
CA VAL A 203 7.12 18.93 -0.96
C VAL A 203 7.06 18.36 0.47
N LEU A 204 8.22 18.03 1.04
CA LEU A 204 8.28 17.58 2.43
C LEU A 204 7.79 18.68 3.38
N ALA A 205 8.20 19.93 3.14
CA ALA A 205 7.74 21.07 3.91
C ALA A 205 6.22 21.26 3.78
N SER A 206 5.63 21.15 2.58
CA SER A 206 4.18 21.32 2.39
C SER A 206 3.37 20.25 3.10
N THR A 207 3.92 19.04 3.29
CA THR A 207 3.25 17.98 4.08
C THR A 207 3.25 18.22 5.59
N VAL A 208 4.04 19.17 6.11
CA VAL A 208 4.15 19.44 7.55
C VAL A 208 4.00 20.90 7.94
N SER A 209 4.02 21.84 6.98
CA SER A 209 4.04 23.28 7.25
C SER A 209 2.69 23.77 7.76
N ALA A 210 1.61 23.38 7.09
CA ALA A 210 0.24 23.76 7.45
C ALA A 210 -0.40 22.73 8.41
N PRO A 211 -1.34 23.16 9.27
CA PRO A 211 -1.98 22.28 10.25
C PRO A 211 -2.67 21.06 9.64
N ALA A 212 -3.40 21.22 8.54
CA ALA A 212 -4.14 20.13 7.91
C ALA A 212 -3.21 19.05 7.28
N PRO A 213 -2.27 19.41 6.37
CA PRO A 213 -1.26 18.46 5.88
C PRO A 213 -0.45 17.79 6.99
N ARG A 214 -0.07 18.53 8.05
CA ARG A 214 0.68 17.98 9.18
C ARG A 214 -0.11 16.89 9.91
N LEU A 215 -1.38 17.14 10.23
CA LEU A 215 -2.24 16.15 10.88
C LEU A 215 -2.47 14.93 9.99
N PHE A 216 -2.61 15.15 8.68
CA PHE A 216 -2.72 14.04 7.73
C PHE A 216 -1.42 13.22 7.65
N THR A 217 -0.24 13.85 7.68
CA THR A 217 1.06 13.17 7.76
C THR A 217 1.20 12.33 9.02
N ILE A 218 0.78 12.86 10.17
CA ILE A 218 0.73 12.12 11.45
C ILE A 218 -0.21 10.91 11.31
N ALA A 219 -1.40 11.11 10.76
CA ALA A 219 -2.38 10.04 10.56
C ALA A 219 -1.84 8.92 9.66
N VAL A 220 -1.19 9.27 8.55
CA VAL A 220 -0.57 8.32 7.62
C VAL A 220 0.56 7.54 8.29
N GLY A 221 1.46 8.23 9.00
CA GLY A 221 2.61 7.59 9.65
C GLY A 221 2.19 6.60 10.74
N PHE A 222 1.35 7.04 11.68
CA PHE A 222 0.87 6.17 12.76
C PHE A 222 -0.14 5.13 12.28
N GLY A 223 -0.89 5.41 11.20
CA GLY A 223 -1.69 4.41 10.49
C GLY A 223 -0.83 3.30 9.91
N GLY A 224 0.29 3.65 9.28
CA GLY A 224 1.30 2.71 8.80
C GLY A 224 1.92 1.86 9.91
N LEU A 225 2.22 2.47 11.06
CA LEU A 225 2.73 1.78 12.26
C LEU A 225 1.72 0.77 12.83
N ALA A 226 0.45 1.17 12.97
CA ALA A 226 -0.60 0.27 13.42
C ALA A 226 -0.80 -0.89 12.43
N MET A 227 -0.89 -0.59 11.14
CA MET A 227 -1.09 -1.57 10.07
C MET A 227 0.05 -2.59 10.00
N SER A 228 1.29 -2.13 9.93
CA SER A 228 2.47 -3.01 9.80
C SER A 228 2.65 -3.92 11.01
N THR A 229 2.55 -3.37 12.23
CA THR A 229 2.65 -4.14 13.47
C THR A 229 1.55 -5.21 13.55
N MET A 230 0.31 -4.84 13.24
CA MET A 230 -0.82 -5.76 13.26
C MET A 230 -0.66 -6.88 12.23
N LEU A 231 -0.20 -6.56 11.02
CA LEU A 231 -0.02 -7.56 9.97
C LEU A 231 1.01 -8.63 10.37
N VAL A 232 2.10 -8.24 11.04
CA VAL A 232 3.16 -9.16 11.47
C VAL A 232 2.72 -9.99 12.68
N PHE A 233 2.11 -9.36 13.69
CA PHE A 233 1.87 -10.00 14.98
C PHE A 233 0.48 -10.61 15.16
N GLN A 234 -0.46 -10.46 14.21
CA GLN A 234 -1.82 -11.01 14.36
C GLN A 234 -1.84 -12.53 14.64
N VAL A 235 -1.01 -13.34 13.98
CA VAL A 235 -0.97 -14.80 14.22
C VAL A 235 -0.34 -15.12 15.58
N PRO A 236 0.87 -14.63 15.93
CA PRO A 236 1.43 -14.82 17.27
C PRO A 236 0.50 -14.38 18.41
N VAL A 237 -0.18 -13.23 18.27
CA VAL A 237 -1.09 -12.72 19.30
C VAL A 237 -2.31 -13.62 19.47
N MET A 238 -2.93 -14.06 18.38
CA MET A 238 -4.07 -14.98 18.44
C MET A 238 -3.68 -16.33 19.06
N THR A 239 -2.49 -16.84 18.71
CA THR A 239 -1.96 -18.08 19.31
C THR A 239 -1.69 -17.92 20.81
N ALA A 240 -1.08 -16.81 21.22
CA ALA A 240 -0.85 -16.50 22.63
C ALA A 240 -2.16 -16.28 23.41
N ALA A 241 -3.22 -15.81 22.74
CA ALA A 241 -4.56 -15.69 23.33
C ALA A 241 -5.30 -17.03 23.46
N GLY A 242 -4.80 -18.12 22.86
CA GLY A 242 -5.32 -19.48 23.01
C GLY A 242 -5.87 -20.14 21.73
N LEU A 243 -5.79 -19.49 20.56
CA LEU A 243 -6.18 -20.12 19.30
C LEU A 243 -5.10 -21.08 18.79
N GLY A 244 -5.52 -22.16 18.12
CA GLY A 244 -4.59 -23.01 17.37
C GLY A 244 -3.93 -22.25 16.21
N SER A 245 -2.66 -22.52 15.93
CA SER A 245 -1.87 -21.82 14.89
C SER A 245 -2.54 -21.83 13.51
N ALA A 246 -3.11 -22.97 13.09
CA ALA A 246 -3.83 -23.08 11.81
C ALA A 246 -5.09 -22.19 11.78
N THR A 247 -5.83 -22.12 12.89
CA THR A 247 -7.01 -21.26 13.04
C THR A 247 -6.60 -19.78 13.02
N ALA A 248 -5.55 -19.41 13.74
CA ALA A 248 -5.01 -18.05 13.76
C ALA A 248 -4.55 -17.60 12.36
N ALA A 249 -3.85 -18.47 11.63
CA ALA A 249 -3.46 -18.21 10.23
C ALA A 249 -4.68 -18.03 9.32
N SER A 250 -5.70 -18.88 9.47
CA SER A 250 -6.95 -18.76 8.72
C SER A 250 -7.68 -17.45 9.00
N MET A 251 -7.66 -16.96 10.25
CA MET A 251 -8.24 -15.66 10.62
C MET A 251 -7.45 -14.48 10.07
N ALA A 252 -6.12 -14.57 10.00
CA ALA A 252 -5.29 -13.58 9.31
C ALA A 252 -5.61 -13.51 7.80
N GLY A 253 -5.88 -14.67 7.18
CA GLY A 253 -6.37 -14.80 5.80
C GLY A 253 -7.76 -14.20 5.61
N LEU A 254 -8.70 -14.52 6.49
CA LEU A 254 -10.06 -13.94 6.51
C LEU A 254 -10.01 -12.42 6.63
N ARG A 255 -9.17 -11.89 7.54
CA ARG A 255 -8.93 -10.45 7.66
C ARG A 255 -8.43 -9.84 6.36
N GLY A 256 -7.59 -10.60 5.65
CA GLY A 256 -7.12 -10.28 4.30
C GLY A 256 -8.25 -10.06 3.32
N PHE A 257 -9.14 -11.05 3.25
CA PHE A 257 -10.33 -11.02 2.42
C PHE A 257 -11.30 -9.90 2.80
N CYS A 258 -11.53 -9.67 4.10
CA CYS A 258 -12.42 -8.62 4.62
C CYS A 258 -11.96 -7.19 4.27
N GLN A 259 -10.73 -6.98 3.78
CA GLN A 259 -10.33 -5.68 3.22
C GLN A 259 -11.20 -5.24 2.04
N LEU A 260 -11.76 -6.20 1.28
CA LEU A 260 -12.74 -5.90 0.25
C LEU A 260 -13.94 -5.14 0.80
N GLY A 261 -14.35 -5.41 2.04
CA GLY A 261 -15.41 -4.68 2.73
C GLY A 261 -15.10 -3.20 2.97
N GLY A 262 -13.83 -2.82 3.03
CA GLY A 262 -13.41 -1.41 3.10
C GLY A 262 -13.25 -0.72 1.73
N ARG A 263 -13.16 -1.51 0.65
CA ARG A 263 -12.87 -1.02 -0.72
C ARG A 263 -14.11 -0.98 -1.62
N ILE A 264 -14.94 -2.02 -1.59
CA ILE A 264 -16.14 -2.12 -2.43
C ILE A 264 -17.15 -0.99 -2.13
N PRO A 265 -17.53 -0.73 -0.87
CA PRO A 265 -18.47 0.34 -0.57
C PRO A 265 -17.79 1.72 -0.50
N LEU A 266 -16.52 1.86 -0.90
CA LEU A 266 -15.75 3.07 -0.63
C LEU A 266 -16.36 4.32 -1.28
N SER A 267 -16.72 4.26 -2.56
CA SER A 267 -17.33 5.40 -3.25
C SER A 267 -18.68 5.82 -2.63
N PRO A 268 -19.67 4.92 -2.42
CA PRO A 268 -20.90 5.31 -1.73
C PRO A 268 -20.65 5.76 -0.29
N LEU A 269 -19.69 5.16 0.42
CA LEU A 269 -19.31 5.56 1.78
C LEU A 269 -18.76 7.00 1.82
N VAL A 270 -17.86 7.35 0.89
CA VAL A 270 -17.30 8.69 0.77
C VAL A 270 -18.36 9.70 0.33
N ASN A 271 -19.25 9.34 -0.57
CA ASN A 271 -20.37 10.20 -0.98
C ASN A 271 -21.34 10.46 0.18
N TRP A 272 -21.56 9.47 1.05
CA TRP A 272 -22.47 9.58 2.18
C TRP A 272 -21.87 10.31 3.39
N LEU A 273 -20.62 9.97 3.76
CA LEU A 273 -19.97 10.49 4.97
C LEU A 273 -19.05 11.70 4.71
N GLY A 274 -18.55 11.85 3.50
CA GLY A 274 -17.37 12.67 3.21
C GLY A 274 -16.05 11.97 3.56
N ARG A 275 -14.96 12.42 2.93
CA ARG A 275 -13.61 11.83 3.02
C ARG A 275 -13.07 11.77 4.45
N ASP A 276 -13.22 12.86 5.20
CA ASP A 276 -12.74 12.96 6.58
C ASP A 276 -13.42 11.96 7.52
N ARG A 277 -14.75 11.85 7.45
CA ARG A 277 -15.50 10.90 8.30
C ARG A 277 -15.26 9.45 7.90
N ALA A 278 -15.06 9.17 6.61
CA ALA A 278 -14.66 7.85 6.15
C ALA A 278 -13.27 7.45 6.69
N LEU A 279 -12.31 8.39 6.74
CA LEU A 279 -10.99 8.16 7.37
C LEU A 279 -11.11 7.93 8.88
N ILE A 280 -11.96 8.70 9.57
CA ILE A 280 -12.26 8.49 11.01
C ILE A 280 -12.81 7.09 11.22
N LEU A 281 -13.76 6.65 10.39
CA LEU A 281 -14.32 5.29 10.48
C LEU A 281 -13.25 4.22 10.23
N ALA A 282 -12.38 4.40 9.25
CA ALA A 282 -11.28 3.47 8.96
C ALA A 282 -10.32 3.32 10.14
N PHE A 283 -9.86 4.44 10.72
CA PHE A 283 -8.97 4.40 11.88
C PHE A 283 -9.66 3.94 13.17
N ALA A 284 -10.94 4.27 13.37
CA ALA A 284 -11.72 3.72 14.48
C ALA A 284 -11.84 2.20 14.36
N ALA A 285 -12.09 1.67 13.16
CA ALA A 285 -12.11 0.25 12.90
C ALA A 285 -10.72 -0.39 13.15
N MET A 286 -9.61 0.26 12.77
CA MET A 286 -8.27 -0.24 13.11
C MET A 286 -8.00 -0.26 14.62
N THR A 287 -8.42 0.78 15.36
CA THR A 287 -8.29 0.83 16.82
C THR A 287 -9.10 -0.28 17.49
N ILE A 288 -10.37 -0.44 17.12
CA ILE A 288 -11.24 -1.52 17.61
C ILE A 288 -10.66 -2.88 17.22
N GLY A 289 -10.13 -3.02 16.00
CA GLY A 289 -9.43 -4.21 15.54
C GLY A 289 -8.25 -4.59 16.44
N GLY A 290 -7.42 -3.61 16.85
CA GLY A 290 -6.34 -3.84 17.80
C GLY A 290 -6.83 -4.33 19.17
N VAL A 291 -7.95 -3.77 19.67
CA VAL A 291 -8.58 -4.22 20.92
C VAL A 291 -9.10 -5.65 20.79
N LEU A 292 -9.84 -5.96 19.72
CA LEU A 292 -10.35 -7.31 19.45
C LEU A 292 -9.21 -8.32 19.34
N LEU A 293 -8.12 -7.95 18.65
CA LEU A 293 -6.94 -8.80 18.51
C LEU A 293 -6.33 -9.17 19.87
N SER A 294 -6.29 -8.24 20.83
CA SER A 294 -5.74 -8.49 22.18
C SER A 294 -6.51 -9.58 22.98
N ALA A 295 -7.76 -9.82 22.60
CA ALA A 295 -8.68 -10.77 23.23
C ALA A 295 -9.08 -11.92 22.29
N ALA A 296 -8.42 -12.08 21.14
CA ALA A 296 -8.77 -13.04 20.10
C ALA A 296 -8.35 -14.49 20.43
N GLY A 297 -8.72 -14.97 21.61
CA GLY A 297 -8.49 -16.35 22.07
C GLY A 297 -9.60 -17.33 21.72
N ASN A 298 -10.69 -16.84 21.11
CA ASN A 298 -11.82 -17.65 20.68
C ASN A 298 -12.31 -17.21 19.29
N MET A 299 -13.05 -18.11 18.63
CA MET A 299 -13.46 -17.93 17.24
C MET A 299 -14.35 -16.69 17.02
N PRO A 300 -15.37 -16.39 17.85
CA PRO A 300 -16.18 -15.18 17.65
C PRO A 300 -15.37 -13.88 17.66
N ILE A 301 -14.45 -13.72 18.62
CA ILE A 301 -13.64 -12.50 18.71
C ILE A 301 -12.65 -12.42 17.54
N ALA A 302 -12.06 -13.55 17.14
CA ALA A 302 -11.13 -13.58 16.01
C ALA A 302 -11.80 -13.28 14.67
N VAL A 303 -13.04 -13.75 14.45
CA VAL A 303 -13.85 -13.38 13.28
C VAL A 303 -14.22 -11.90 13.32
N ALA A 304 -14.63 -11.37 14.48
CA ALA A 304 -14.92 -9.95 14.63
C ALA A 304 -13.68 -9.08 14.35
N PHE A 305 -12.52 -9.47 14.89
CA PHE A 305 -11.22 -8.86 14.57
C PHE A 305 -10.99 -8.86 13.05
N ALA A 306 -11.15 -10.01 12.40
CA ALA A 306 -10.87 -10.15 10.98
C ALA A 306 -11.72 -9.20 10.13
N ILE A 307 -13.03 -9.11 10.42
CA ILE A 307 -13.96 -8.23 9.72
C ILE A 307 -13.63 -6.76 9.96
N VAL A 308 -13.51 -6.35 11.23
CA VAL A 308 -13.36 -4.93 11.62
C VAL A 308 -12.00 -4.39 11.21
N ALA A 309 -10.92 -5.13 11.51
CA ALA A 309 -9.57 -4.72 11.16
C ALA A 309 -9.34 -4.82 9.64
N GLY A 310 -9.94 -5.81 8.97
CA GLY A 310 -9.95 -5.94 7.52
C GLY A 310 -10.57 -4.71 6.86
N PHE A 311 -11.77 -4.33 7.28
CA PHE A 311 -12.45 -3.11 6.80
C PHE A 311 -11.56 -1.86 6.97
N GLY A 312 -11.01 -1.64 8.18
CA GLY A 312 -10.21 -0.46 8.49
C GLY A 312 -8.98 -0.32 7.60
N ILE A 313 -8.18 -1.39 7.47
CA ILE A 313 -7.01 -1.41 6.58
C ILE A 313 -7.43 -1.25 5.11
N GLY A 314 -8.50 -1.96 4.71
CA GLY A 314 -9.01 -1.94 3.34
C GLY A 314 -9.44 -0.55 2.90
N ALA A 315 -10.10 0.21 3.77
CA ALA A 315 -10.56 1.58 3.53
C ALA A 315 -9.42 2.61 3.63
N PHE A 316 -8.46 2.42 4.53
CA PHE A 316 -7.38 3.39 4.77
C PHE A 316 -6.55 3.68 3.51
N SER A 317 -6.08 2.65 2.80
CA SER A 317 -5.18 2.83 1.63
C SER A 317 -5.80 3.66 0.49
N PRO A 318 -7.04 3.41 0.04
CA PRO A 318 -7.73 4.28 -0.92
C PRO A 318 -8.01 5.68 -0.38
N LEU A 319 -8.45 5.79 0.87
CA LEU A 319 -8.80 7.08 1.49
C LEU A 319 -7.57 7.98 1.65
N GLN A 320 -6.38 7.39 1.85
CA GLN A 320 -5.12 8.11 1.80
C GLN A 320 -4.92 8.80 0.44
N GLY A 321 -5.15 8.07 -0.66
CA GLY A 321 -5.10 8.61 -2.01
C GLY A 321 -6.12 9.74 -2.23
N MET A 322 -7.36 9.51 -1.81
CA MET A 322 -8.45 10.49 -1.96
C MET A 322 -8.22 11.76 -1.14
N LYS A 323 -7.72 11.65 0.09
CA LYS A 323 -7.47 12.82 0.94
C LYS A 323 -6.25 13.60 0.47
N GLY A 324 -5.21 12.94 -0.02
CA GLY A 324 -4.08 13.66 -0.61
C GLY A 324 -4.45 14.40 -1.91
N GLU A 325 -5.43 13.92 -2.68
CA GLU A 325 -5.99 14.67 -3.81
C GLU A 325 -6.77 15.93 -3.38
N GLU A 326 -7.35 15.92 -2.17
CA GLU A 326 -8.02 17.10 -1.60
C GLU A 326 -7.04 18.17 -1.13
N LEU A 327 -5.91 17.74 -0.55
CA LEU A 327 -4.98 18.61 0.15
C LEU A 327 -3.93 19.25 -0.77
N PHE A 328 -3.73 18.70 -1.97
CA PHE A 328 -2.66 19.12 -2.86
C PHE A 328 -3.15 19.25 -4.30
N GLU A 329 -2.53 20.18 -5.01
CA GLU A 329 -2.79 20.39 -6.43
C GLU A 329 -2.41 19.15 -7.26
N ARG A 330 -3.13 18.95 -8.36
CA ARG A 330 -3.00 17.77 -9.23
C ARG A 330 -1.60 17.63 -9.86
N ASP A 331 -0.89 18.73 -10.02
CA ASP A 331 0.45 18.81 -10.59
C ASP A 331 1.53 18.26 -9.64
N GLN A 332 1.28 18.31 -8.32
CA GLN A 332 2.18 17.85 -7.26
C GLN A 332 1.75 16.52 -6.64
N LEU A 333 0.62 15.96 -7.07
CA LEU A 333 0.01 14.79 -6.47
C LEU A 333 0.95 13.57 -6.44
N GLY A 334 1.74 13.33 -7.50
CA GLY A 334 2.68 12.21 -7.56
C GLY A 334 3.80 12.32 -6.55
N ALA A 335 4.49 13.46 -6.49
CA ALA A 335 5.51 13.74 -5.49
C ALA A 335 4.96 13.64 -4.06
N THR A 336 3.78 14.20 -3.80
CA THR A 336 3.16 14.18 -2.47
C THR A 336 2.69 12.79 -2.05
N MET A 337 2.10 12.01 -2.96
CA MET A 337 1.80 10.60 -2.72
C MET A 337 3.07 9.77 -2.48
N GLY A 338 4.16 10.11 -3.17
CA GLY A 338 5.49 9.53 -2.90
C GLY A 338 5.96 9.83 -1.47
N VAL A 339 5.81 11.06 -0.98
CA VAL A 339 6.11 11.41 0.43
C VAL A 339 5.23 10.63 1.39
N TYR A 340 3.92 10.57 1.17
CA TYR A 340 3.02 9.82 2.05
C TYR A 340 3.27 8.31 2.04
N GLY A 341 3.65 7.73 0.89
CA GLY A 341 4.11 6.36 0.80
C GLY A 341 5.38 6.13 1.61
N ALA A 342 6.37 7.03 1.51
CA ALA A 342 7.59 6.98 2.30
C ALA A 342 7.31 7.12 3.81
N VAL A 343 6.45 8.06 4.22
CA VAL A 343 6.04 8.24 5.63
C VAL A 343 5.36 6.98 6.16
N LEU A 344 4.44 6.39 5.40
CA LEU A 344 3.74 5.17 5.79
C LEU A 344 4.71 4.01 6.05
N LEU A 345 5.71 3.84 5.18
CA LEU A 345 6.69 2.76 5.28
C LEU A 345 7.73 3.01 6.37
N LEU A 346 8.32 4.21 6.41
CA LEU A 346 9.40 4.55 7.36
C LEU A 346 8.91 4.71 8.80
N VAL A 347 7.73 5.28 9.00
CA VAL A 347 7.12 5.34 10.34
C VAL A 347 6.50 3.99 10.71
N GLY A 348 6.14 3.17 9.72
CA GLY A 348 5.64 1.82 9.93
C GLY A 348 6.71 0.82 10.41
N SER A 349 7.93 0.91 9.88
CA SER A 349 8.99 -0.08 10.10
C SER A 349 9.41 -0.34 11.55
N PRO A 350 9.39 0.62 12.49
CA PRO A 350 9.73 0.35 13.89
C PRO A 350 8.75 -0.59 14.59
N GLY A 351 7.50 -0.67 14.12
CA GLY A 351 6.43 -1.43 14.78
C GLY A 351 6.76 -2.90 15.01
N PRO A 352 7.09 -3.66 13.95
CA PRO A 352 7.51 -5.05 14.10
C PRO A 352 8.78 -5.24 14.93
N ILE A 353 9.73 -4.30 14.85
CA ILE A 353 10.99 -4.35 15.62
C ILE A 353 10.70 -4.22 17.12
N ILE A 354 9.93 -3.19 17.51
CA ILE A 354 9.53 -2.97 18.91
C ILE A 354 8.67 -4.16 19.39
N GLY A 355 7.77 -4.66 18.54
CA GLY A 355 6.96 -5.84 18.84
C GLY A 355 7.80 -7.10 19.11
N GLY A 356 8.86 -7.31 18.33
CA GLY A 356 9.83 -8.39 18.54
C GLY A 356 10.54 -8.28 19.89
N VAL A 357 11.05 -7.09 20.22
CA VAL A 357 11.71 -6.84 21.51
C VAL A 357 10.75 -7.06 22.69
N ILE A 358 9.48 -6.64 22.57
CA ILE A 358 8.45 -6.91 23.58
C ILE A 358 8.26 -8.42 23.75
N LEU A 359 8.11 -9.16 22.65
CA LEU A 359 7.93 -10.61 22.68
C LEU A 359 9.14 -11.32 23.31
N GLU A 360 10.36 -10.96 22.92
CA GLU A 360 11.60 -11.53 23.48
C GLU A 360 11.73 -11.31 25.00
N ARG A 361 11.37 -10.13 25.49
CA ARG A 361 11.53 -9.78 26.91
C ARG A 361 10.38 -10.25 27.79
N THR A 362 9.17 -10.34 27.25
CA THR A 362 7.96 -10.67 28.05
C THR A 362 7.50 -12.11 27.85
N GLY A 363 7.88 -12.75 26.75
CA GLY A 363 7.33 -14.04 26.31
C GLY A 363 5.86 -13.98 25.86
N GLU A 364 5.25 -12.79 25.84
CA GLU A 364 3.80 -12.63 25.65
C GLU A 364 3.52 -11.69 24.48
N ALA A 365 3.08 -12.27 23.36
CA ALA A 365 2.83 -11.54 22.11
C ALA A 365 1.69 -10.52 22.24
N ARG A 366 0.73 -10.74 23.14
CA ARG A 366 -0.46 -9.87 23.30
C ARG A 366 -0.09 -8.43 23.64
N TRP A 367 1.03 -8.18 24.32
CA TRP A 367 1.51 -6.83 24.63
C TRP A 367 1.76 -5.97 23.39
N VAL A 368 2.06 -6.59 22.25
CA VAL A 368 2.26 -5.89 20.97
C VAL A 368 1.00 -5.15 20.51
N THR A 369 -0.18 -5.59 20.94
CA THR A 369 -1.46 -4.92 20.61
C THR A 369 -1.55 -3.51 21.18
N LEU A 370 -0.81 -3.18 22.24
CA LEU A 370 -0.73 -1.80 22.76
C LEU A 370 -0.12 -0.83 21.75
N ILE A 371 0.86 -1.29 20.95
CA ILE A 371 1.43 -0.48 19.86
C ILE A 371 0.37 -0.24 18.80
N VAL A 372 -0.35 -1.28 18.39
CA VAL A 372 -1.42 -1.20 17.38
C VAL A 372 -2.51 -0.22 17.82
N ILE A 373 -3.03 -0.40 19.05
CA ILE A 373 -4.09 0.45 19.61
C ILE A 373 -3.61 1.89 19.77
N GLY A 374 -2.41 2.09 20.34
CA GLY A 374 -1.84 3.42 20.55
C GLY A 374 -1.63 4.16 19.24
N ALA A 375 -1.00 3.52 18.26
CA ALA A 375 -0.75 4.11 16.95
C ALA A 375 -2.06 4.39 16.18
N ALA A 376 -3.00 3.45 16.15
CA ALA A 376 -4.30 3.65 15.51
C ALA A 376 -5.10 4.78 16.19
N THR A 377 -5.00 4.91 17.51
CA THR A 377 -5.65 6.00 18.27
C THR A 377 -5.01 7.36 17.98
N ILE A 378 -3.69 7.44 17.83
CA ILE A 378 -3.01 8.67 17.40
C ILE A 378 -3.47 9.06 15.99
N ALA A 379 -3.54 8.10 15.06
CA ALA A 379 -4.00 8.34 13.70
C ALA A 379 -5.48 8.78 13.65
N LEU A 380 -6.34 8.13 14.45
CA LEU A 380 -7.75 8.50 14.62
C LEU A 380 -7.88 9.93 15.16
N THR A 381 -7.14 10.26 16.22
CA THR A 381 -7.17 11.57 16.86
C THR A 381 -6.69 12.66 15.89
N ALA A 382 -5.58 12.43 15.20
CA ALA A 382 -5.06 13.36 14.18
C ALA A 382 -6.10 13.60 13.07
N THR A 383 -6.80 12.54 12.64
CA THR A 383 -7.87 12.64 11.63
C THR A 383 -9.12 13.37 12.15
N VAL A 384 -9.51 13.17 13.42
CA VAL A 384 -10.60 13.93 14.04
C VAL A 384 -10.26 15.42 14.13
N LEU A 385 -9.02 15.74 14.51
CA LEU A 385 -8.54 17.13 14.55
C LEU A 385 -8.51 17.74 13.14
N LEU A 386 -8.06 16.99 12.14
CA LEU A 386 -8.08 17.40 10.73
C LEU A 386 -9.51 17.72 10.28
N ALA A 387 -10.46 16.83 10.55
CA ALA A 387 -11.86 17.01 10.21
C ALA A 387 -12.52 18.23 10.88
N ARG A 388 -12.06 18.58 12.09
CA ARG A 388 -12.52 19.80 12.79
C ARG A 388 -11.97 21.05 12.13
N LEU A 389 -10.70 21.05 11.72
CA LEU A 389 -10.10 22.19 11.01
C LEU A 389 -10.78 22.46 9.67
N SER A 390 -11.13 21.41 8.91
CA SER A 390 -11.86 21.54 7.65
C SER A 390 -13.22 22.23 7.80
N ARG A 391 -13.88 22.09 8.96
CA ARG A 391 -15.19 22.72 9.23
C ARG A 391 -15.10 24.18 9.69
N SER A 392 -13.93 24.60 10.18
CA SER A 392 -13.73 25.94 10.73
C SER A 392 -13.16 26.95 9.72
N GLY A 393 -12.89 26.53 8.48
CA GLY A 393 -12.43 27.42 7.40
C GLY A 393 -13.56 28.31 6.85
N PRO A 394 -13.28 29.54 6.40
CA PRO A 394 -14.31 30.42 5.86
C PRO A 394 -14.92 29.82 4.58
N THR A 395 -16.22 29.56 4.60
CA THR A 395 -17.02 29.15 3.44
C THR A 395 -17.02 30.25 2.39
N THR A 396 -16.08 30.20 1.45
CA THR A 396 -16.20 30.98 0.21
C THR A 396 -17.07 30.20 -0.76
N HIS A 397 -18.39 30.34 -0.62
CA HIS A 397 -19.30 30.04 -1.73
C HIS A 397 -19.17 31.17 -2.75
N PRO A 398 -18.70 30.94 -3.99
CA PRO A 398 -18.95 31.88 -5.06
C PRO A 398 -20.44 31.73 -5.41
N GLU A 399 -21.27 32.63 -4.90
CA GLU A 399 -22.60 32.85 -5.46
C GLU A 399 -22.44 33.09 -6.97
N ARG A 400 -23.02 32.17 -7.74
CA ARG A 400 -23.26 32.39 -9.17
C ARG A 400 -24.11 33.65 -9.27
N ALA A 401 -23.50 34.74 -9.73
CA ALA A 401 -24.23 35.89 -10.23
C ALA A 401 -25.16 35.39 -11.35
N THR A 402 -26.44 35.26 -11.03
CA THR A 402 -27.51 35.13 -12.00
C THR A 402 -27.55 36.43 -12.81
N SER A 403 -26.91 36.44 -13.97
CA SER A 403 -27.24 37.39 -15.02
C SER A 403 -28.54 36.91 -15.68
N THR A 404 -29.67 37.32 -15.12
CA THR A 404 -30.91 37.42 -15.90
C THR A 404 -30.88 38.79 -16.59
N GLY A 405 -31.01 38.76 -17.92
CA GLY A 405 -31.19 39.95 -18.74
C GLY A 405 -32.59 40.54 -18.65
#